data_AF-A0A1Y2G4U7-F1
#
_entry.id   AF-A0A1Y2G4U7-F1
#
_cell.length_a   1.000
_cell.length_b   1.000
_cell.length_c   1.000
_cell.angle_alpha   90.00
_cell.angle_beta   90.00
_cell.angle_gamma   90.00
#
_symmetry.space_group_name_H-M   'P 1'
#
loop_
_entity.id
_entity.type
_entity.pdbx_description
1 polymer ?
#
loop_
_entity_poly.entity_id
_entity_poly.type
_entity_poly.pdbx_seq_one_letter_code
_entity_poly.pdbx_strand_id
1 'polypeptide(L)'
;MAASLEDIISAKLAAMGLDNEDNTTFILGIIEEDSFEPEDKKSAILGMLEAEEDEAVGQSIDELLEQTSTHREAVLAKEREEEELRLAAEKEKEAAKTGKKVLTPEEEAARKAELLKTYGYIEEEEQERAEQEKKQAESDAPFVDPRTLSKKARKKAEAGIDIYMQPNMNASNVKNAEAQKRKDDSMKAAAKREKDKNDLKKQNFLCRDDAAKKLADKQKKAQKVERKG
;
A
#
# COMPACT_ATOMS: atom_id res chain seq x y z
N MET A 1 24.42 8.19 28.91
CA MET A 1 23.38 7.22 29.27
C MET A 1 22.07 7.99 29.24
N ALA A 2 21.12 7.61 28.38
CA ALA A 2 19.78 8.18 28.49
C ALA A 2 19.22 7.73 29.84
N ALA A 3 18.77 8.66 30.67
CA ALA A 3 18.07 8.31 31.89
C ALA A 3 16.85 7.48 31.49
N SER A 4 16.63 6.35 32.15
CA SER A 4 15.47 5.52 31.88
C SER A 4 14.19 6.29 32.26
N LEU A 5 13.05 5.90 31.70
CA LEU A 5 11.77 6.52 32.04
C LEU A 5 11.47 6.39 33.54
N GLU A 6 11.88 5.27 34.15
CA GLU A 6 11.87 5.02 35.60
C GLU A 6 12.70 6.03 36.40
N ASP A 7 13.90 6.37 35.93
CA ASP A 7 14.78 7.36 36.58
C ASP A 7 14.16 8.76 36.58
N ILE A 8 13.44 9.12 35.51
CA ILE A 8 12.76 10.42 35.38
C ILE A 8 11.58 10.50 36.37
N ILE A 9 10.76 9.44 36.43
CA ILE A 9 9.62 9.36 37.34
C ILE A 9 10.10 9.37 38.79
N SER A 10 11.06 8.52 39.14
CA SER A 10 11.58 8.43 40.51
C SER A 10 12.22 9.74 40.98
N ALA A 11 12.98 10.44 40.12
CA ALA A 11 13.55 11.75 40.46
C ALA A 11 12.48 12.81 40.73
N LYS A 12 11.39 12.83 39.94
CA LYS A 12 10.27 13.76 40.13
C LYS A 12 9.43 13.43 41.36
N LEU A 13 9.16 12.16 41.64
CA LEU A 13 8.48 11.74 42.86
C LEU A 13 9.32 12.02 44.12
N ALA A 14 10.63 11.80 44.06
CA ALA A 14 11.55 12.13 45.15
C ALA A 14 11.60 13.65 45.43
N ALA A 15 11.51 14.49 44.40
CA ALA A 15 11.40 15.94 44.55
C ALA A 15 10.12 16.38 45.26
N MET A 16 9.03 15.59 45.16
CA MET A 16 7.77 15.80 45.87
C MET A 16 7.73 15.13 47.25
N GLY A 17 8.79 14.40 47.65
CA GLY A 17 8.83 13.64 48.90
C GLY A 17 7.96 12.38 48.90
N LEU A 18 7.60 11.88 47.72
CA LEU A 18 6.71 10.73 47.50
C LEU A 18 7.49 9.54 46.91
N ASP A 19 8.69 9.25 47.43
CA ASP A 19 9.66 8.28 46.89
C ASP A 19 9.32 6.80 47.16
N ASN A 20 8.12 6.38 46.79
CA ASN A 20 7.74 4.97 46.90
C ASN A 20 7.99 4.23 45.56
N GLU A 21 8.70 3.10 45.61
CA GLU A 21 8.92 2.22 44.45
C GLU A 21 7.58 1.74 43.84
N ASP A 22 6.57 1.47 44.68
CA ASP A 22 5.22 1.10 44.24
C ASP A 22 4.57 2.22 43.41
N ASN A 23 4.74 3.48 43.83
CA ASN A 23 4.22 4.64 43.11
C ASN A 23 4.93 4.81 41.76
N THR A 24 6.24 4.61 41.70
CA THR A 24 7.00 4.69 40.43
C THR A 24 6.53 3.63 39.44
N THR A 25 6.31 2.40 39.89
CA THR A 25 5.92 1.26 39.05
C THR A 25 4.51 1.46 38.49
N PHE A 26 3.59 1.96 39.31
CA PHE A 26 2.21 2.20 38.88
C PHE A 26 2.10 3.38 37.91
N ILE A 27 2.81 4.49 38.19
CA ILE A 27 2.84 5.65 37.30
C ILE A 27 3.48 5.29 35.96
N LEU A 28 4.53 4.47 35.96
CA LEU A 28 5.12 3.94 34.74
C LEU A 28 4.09 3.16 33.92
N GLY A 29 3.32 2.27 34.56
CA GLY A 29 2.23 1.54 33.90
C GLY A 29 1.20 2.45 33.24
N ILE A 30 0.77 3.53 33.93
CA ILE A 30 -0.16 4.53 33.38
C ILE A 30 0.45 5.27 32.18
N ILE A 31 1.73 5.62 32.26
CA ILE A 31 2.41 6.39 31.21
C ILE A 31 2.63 5.54 29.95
N GLU A 32 2.99 4.26 30.11
CA GLU A 32 3.17 3.32 29.01
C GLU A 32 1.85 2.92 28.35
N GLU A 33 0.75 2.92 29.09
CA GLU A 33 -0.55 2.55 28.53
C GLU A 33 -1.07 3.65 27.57
N ASP A 34 -1.21 3.29 26.29
CA ASP A 34 -1.67 4.18 25.22
C ASP A 34 -3.19 4.39 25.21
N SER A 35 -3.91 3.70 26.10
CA SER A 35 -5.37 3.78 26.22
C SER A 35 -5.85 5.06 26.90
N PHE A 36 -5.00 5.70 27.72
CA PHE A 36 -5.34 6.90 28.47
C PHE A 36 -4.98 8.18 27.70
N GLU A 37 -5.92 9.13 27.68
CA GLU A 37 -5.64 10.51 27.27
C GLU A 37 -4.75 11.21 28.31
N PRO A 38 -3.96 12.23 27.94
CA PRO A 38 -3.06 12.92 28.88
C PRO A 38 -3.79 13.50 30.10
N GLU A 39 -5.04 13.94 29.92
CA GLU A 39 -5.90 14.43 31.01
C GLU A 39 -6.32 13.29 31.97
N ASP A 40 -6.63 12.10 31.42
CA ASP A 40 -6.96 10.91 32.21
C ASP A 40 -5.73 10.36 32.95
N LYS A 41 -4.54 10.40 32.33
CA LYS A 41 -3.27 10.01 32.98
C LYS A 41 -3.01 10.89 34.20
N LYS A 42 -3.15 12.21 34.04
CA LYS A 42 -3.00 13.16 35.14
C LYS A 42 -3.99 12.88 36.28
N SER A 43 -5.26 12.70 35.94
CA SER A 43 -6.32 12.40 36.90
C SER A 43 -6.06 11.10 37.67
N ALA A 44 -5.64 10.04 36.97
CA ALA A 44 -5.31 8.75 37.58
C ALA A 44 -4.10 8.84 38.53
N ILE A 45 -3.05 9.58 38.14
CA ILE A 45 -1.86 9.78 38.97
C ILE A 45 -2.19 10.62 40.20
N LEU A 46 -2.95 11.70 40.05
CA LEU A 46 -3.39 12.56 41.16
C LEU A 46 -4.29 11.80 42.15
N GLY A 47 -5.23 11.01 41.64
CA GLY A 47 -6.10 10.17 42.46
C GLY A 47 -5.33 9.09 43.21
N MET A 48 -4.30 8.48 42.60
CA MET A 48 -3.43 7.52 43.27
C MET A 48 -2.61 8.17 44.40
N LEU A 49 -2.11 9.38 44.17
CA LEU A 49 -1.29 10.11 45.15
C LEU A 49 -2.12 10.77 46.25
N GLU A 50 -3.45 10.60 46.24
CA GLU A 50 -4.40 11.27 47.15
C GLU A 50 -4.20 12.80 47.19
N ALA A 51 -3.70 13.36 46.08
CA ALA A 51 -3.22 14.74 45.99
C ALA A 51 -4.06 15.59 45.02
N GLU A 52 -5.31 15.18 44.75
CA GLU A 52 -6.23 15.88 43.83
C GLU A 52 -6.45 17.36 44.19
N GLU A 53 -6.27 17.73 45.46
CA GLU A 53 -6.45 19.09 45.97
C GLU A 53 -5.15 19.93 45.99
N ASP A 54 -3.98 19.33 45.69
CA ASP A 54 -2.70 20.03 45.72
C ASP A 54 -2.27 20.51 44.32
N GLU A 55 -2.46 21.81 44.06
CA GLU A 55 -2.09 22.45 42.80
C GLU A 55 -0.59 22.34 42.47
N ALA A 56 0.29 22.26 43.48
CA ALA A 56 1.73 22.15 43.26
C ALA A 56 2.13 20.75 42.78
N VAL A 57 1.46 19.72 43.30
CA VAL A 57 1.62 18.33 42.85
C VAL A 57 1.04 18.17 41.44
N GLY A 58 -0.11 18.79 41.16
CA GLY A 58 -0.71 18.81 39.83
C GLY A 58 0.20 19.41 38.74
N GLN A 59 0.86 20.53 39.02
CA GLN A 59 1.83 21.14 38.09
C GLN A 59 3.07 20.26 37.89
N SER A 60 3.54 19.61 38.97
CA SER A 60 4.71 18.72 38.90
C SER A 60 4.42 17.45 38.07
N ILE A 61 3.19 16.94 38.12
CA ILE A 61 2.73 15.81 37.30
C ILE A 61 2.55 16.23 35.84
N ASP A 62 2.05 17.43 35.56
CA ASP A 62 1.98 17.96 34.18
C ASP A 62 3.38 18.02 33.55
N GLU A 63 4.36 18.54 34.28
CA GLU A 63 5.75 18.57 33.82
C GLU A 63 6.33 17.16 33.62
N LEU A 64 5.97 16.19 34.47
CA LEU A 64 6.39 14.80 34.32
C LEU A 64 5.80 14.17 33.04
N LEU A 65 4.52 14.42 32.75
CA LEU A 65 3.85 13.93 31.55
C LEU A 65 4.44 14.56 30.27
N GLU A 66 4.82 15.83 30.31
CA GLU A 66 5.53 16.49 29.20
C GLU A 66 6.96 15.95 29.01
N GLN A 67 7.70 15.70 30.09
CA GLN A 67 9.04 15.12 30.02
C GLN A 67 9.02 13.67 29.52
N THR A 68 8.01 12.90 29.90
CA THR A 68 7.87 11.51 29.45
C THR A 68 7.38 11.42 28.00
N SER A 69 6.50 12.33 27.55
CA SER A 69 6.08 12.40 26.14
C SER A 69 7.23 12.78 25.22
N THR A 70 8.01 13.80 25.58
CA THR A 70 9.21 14.21 24.83
C THR A 70 10.28 13.12 24.81
N HIS A 71 10.48 12.39 25.92
CA HIS A 71 11.36 11.22 25.96
C HIS A 71 10.88 10.13 25.00
N ARG A 72 9.58 9.83 24.97
CA ARG A 72 8.99 8.84 24.07
C ARG A 72 9.11 9.23 22.60
N GLU A 73 8.87 10.50 22.27
CA GLU A 73 9.09 11.03 20.92
C GLU A 73 10.55 10.93 20.49
N ALA A 74 11.49 11.22 21.39
CA ALA A 74 12.92 11.08 21.12
C ALA A 74 13.35 9.61 20.92
N VAL A 75 12.76 8.66 21.64
CA VAL A 75 12.97 7.22 21.44
C VAL A 75 12.42 6.80 20.07
N LEU A 76 11.19 7.16 19.74
CA LEU A 76 10.58 6.85 18.44
C LEU A 76 11.35 7.49 17.27
N ALA A 77 11.90 8.69 17.45
CA ALA A 77 12.74 9.34 16.45
C ALA A 77 14.05 8.55 16.21
N LYS A 78 14.70 8.09 17.28
CA LYS A 78 15.91 7.25 17.19
C LYS A 78 15.61 5.90 16.54
N GLU A 79 14.50 5.27 16.87
CA GLU A 79 14.09 4.01 16.24
C GLU A 79 13.87 4.19 14.73
N ARG A 80 13.26 5.31 14.31
CA ARG A 80 13.11 5.63 12.87
C ARG A 80 14.47 5.84 12.19
N GLU A 81 15.38 6.56 12.82
CA GLU A 81 16.74 6.75 12.30
C GLU A 81 17.49 5.41 12.19
N GLU A 82 17.36 4.52 13.19
CA GLU A 82 17.94 3.19 13.17
C GLU A 82 17.31 2.28 12.10
N GLU A 83 15.99 2.36 11.89
CA GLU A 83 15.31 1.65 10.81
C GLU A 83 15.74 2.15 9.43
N GLU A 84 15.91 3.46 9.24
CA GLU A 84 16.42 4.04 8.00
C GLU A 84 17.86 3.61 7.73
N LEU A 85 18.72 3.58 8.75
CA LEU A 85 20.08 3.06 8.65
C LEU A 85 20.10 1.56 8.34
N ARG A 86 19.18 0.78 8.93
CA ARG A 86 19.05 -0.65 8.66
C ARG A 86 18.56 -0.91 7.24
N LEU A 87 17.58 -0.14 6.76
CA LEU A 87 17.10 -0.17 5.37
C LEU A 87 18.19 0.24 4.38
N ALA A 88 19.01 1.25 4.71
CA ALA A 88 20.15 1.66 3.90
C ALA A 88 21.21 0.54 3.82
N ALA A 89 21.53 -0.09 4.95
CA ALA A 89 22.45 -1.22 5.01
C ALA A 89 21.90 -2.49 4.30
N GLU A 90 20.58 -2.71 4.34
CA GLU A 90 19.93 -3.80 3.63
C GLU A 90 19.93 -3.56 2.12
N LYS A 91 19.67 -2.33 1.66
CA LYS A 91 19.84 -1.91 0.26
C LYS A 91 21.28 -2.05 -0.22
N GLU A 92 22.27 -1.70 0.60
CA GLU A 92 23.68 -1.88 0.28
C GLU A 92 24.05 -3.38 0.15
N LYS A 93 23.53 -4.22 1.04
CA LYS A 93 23.70 -5.68 0.97
C LYS A 93 22.97 -6.30 -0.23
N GLU A 94 21.79 -5.81 -0.59
CA GLU A 94 21.09 -6.22 -1.82
C GLU A 94 21.82 -5.76 -3.08
N ALA A 95 22.39 -4.56 -3.10
CA ALA A 95 23.23 -4.07 -4.19
C ALA A 95 24.52 -4.90 -4.35
N ALA A 96 25.15 -5.27 -3.23
CA ALA A 96 26.31 -6.16 -3.22
C ALA A 96 25.97 -7.59 -3.67
N LYS A 97 24.82 -8.14 -3.27
CA LYS A 97 24.36 -9.49 -3.67
C LYS A 97 23.91 -9.57 -5.12
N THR A 98 23.33 -8.50 -5.68
CA THR A 98 22.85 -8.47 -7.07
C THR A 98 23.95 -8.15 -8.08
N GLY A 99 25.18 -7.86 -7.65
CA GLY A 99 26.32 -7.55 -8.53
C GLY A 99 26.11 -6.33 -9.42
N LYS A 100 25.01 -5.59 -9.23
CA LYS A 100 24.74 -4.34 -9.94
C LYS A 100 25.50 -3.25 -9.20
N LYS A 101 26.70 -2.94 -9.72
CA LYS A 101 27.30 -1.63 -9.48
C LYS A 101 26.22 -0.59 -9.72
N VAL A 102 26.03 0.33 -8.77
CA VAL A 102 25.14 1.49 -8.94
C VAL A 102 25.64 2.22 -10.18
N LEU A 103 24.95 2.03 -11.32
CA LEU A 103 25.28 2.70 -12.55
C LEU A 103 24.91 4.17 -12.37
N THR A 104 25.81 5.05 -12.76
CA THR A 104 25.55 6.48 -12.79
C THR A 104 24.36 6.77 -13.74
N PRO A 105 23.60 7.86 -13.55
CA PRO A 105 22.41 8.14 -14.37
C PRO A 105 22.72 8.20 -15.88
N GLU A 106 23.95 8.52 -16.26
CA GLU A 106 24.42 8.51 -17.65
C GLU A 106 24.53 7.09 -18.22
N GLU A 107 25.03 6.13 -17.42
CA GLU A 107 25.16 4.74 -17.83
C GLU A 107 23.79 4.03 -17.88
N GLU A 108 22.85 4.40 -17.00
CA GLU A 108 21.46 3.93 -17.10
C GLU A 108 20.76 4.44 -18.35
N ALA A 109 21.04 5.69 -18.76
CA ALA A 109 20.51 6.25 -19.99
C ALA A 109 21.09 5.54 -21.23
N ALA A 110 22.39 5.25 -21.23
CA ALA A 110 23.04 4.48 -22.30
C ALA A 110 22.47 3.06 -22.41
N ARG A 111 22.29 2.37 -21.27
CA ARG A 111 21.69 1.02 -21.24
C ARG A 111 20.22 1.03 -21.67
N LYS A 112 19.44 2.05 -21.27
CA LYS A 112 18.06 2.22 -21.74
C LYS A 112 18.00 2.50 -23.24
N ALA A 113 18.90 3.31 -23.76
CA ALA A 113 18.99 3.59 -25.20
C ALA A 113 19.41 2.35 -25.99
N GLU A 114 20.33 1.54 -25.47
CA GLU A 114 20.71 0.27 -26.09
C GLU A 114 19.57 -0.75 -26.04
N LEU A 115 18.85 -0.86 -24.90
CA LEU A 115 17.63 -1.66 -24.83
C LEU A 115 16.60 -1.18 -25.87
N LEU A 116 16.31 0.12 -25.94
CA LEU A 116 15.37 0.67 -26.91
C LEU A 116 15.77 0.39 -28.35
N LYS A 117 17.07 0.41 -28.66
CA LYS A 117 17.57 -0.02 -29.97
C LYS A 117 17.31 -1.51 -30.18
N THR A 118 17.66 -2.38 -29.23
CA THR A 118 17.42 -3.83 -29.38
C THR A 118 15.93 -4.17 -29.53
N TYR A 119 15.04 -3.50 -28.79
CA TYR A 119 13.59 -3.71 -28.91
C TYR A 119 12.98 -3.02 -30.13
N GLY A 120 13.51 -1.88 -30.57
CA GLY A 120 13.10 -1.22 -31.81
C GLY A 120 13.50 -2.02 -33.05
N TYR A 121 14.68 -2.67 -33.03
CA TYR A 121 15.07 -3.62 -34.07
C TYR A 121 14.20 -4.87 -34.07
N ILE A 122 13.70 -5.31 -32.91
CA ILE A 122 12.73 -6.43 -32.84
C ILE A 122 11.39 -6.02 -33.47
N GLU A 123 10.92 -4.78 -33.30
CA GLU A 123 9.70 -4.29 -33.98
C GLU A 123 9.87 -4.17 -35.50
N GLU A 124 11.02 -3.72 -36.00
CA GLU A 124 11.32 -3.71 -37.45
C GLU A 124 11.45 -5.13 -38.02
N GLU A 125 12.12 -6.05 -37.32
CA GLU A 125 12.27 -7.45 -37.75
C GLU A 125 10.92 -8.22 -37.70
N GLU A 126 10.05 -7.90 -36.74
CA GLU A 126 8.69 -8.44 -36.64
C GLU A 126 7.76 -7.83 -37.71
N GLN A 127 7.95 -6.57 -38.09
CA GLN A 127 7.27 -5.96 -39.23
C GLN A 127 7.72 -6.56 -40.56
N GLU A 128 9.02 -6.79 -40.76
CA GLU A 128 9.53 -7.46 -41.97
C GLU A 128 9.04 -8.90 -42.06
N ARG A 129 8.96 -9.63 -40.93
CA ARG A 129 8.32 -10.95 -40.89
C ARG A 129 6.82 -10.89 -41.15
N ALA A 130 6.11 -9.92 -40.59
CA ALA A 130 4.68 -9.74 -40.83
C ALA A 130 4.39 -9.33 -42.28
N GLU A 131 5.28 -8.58 -42.93
CA GLU A 131 5.19 -8.25 -44.35
C GLU A 131 5.53 -9.44 -45.25
N GLN A 132 6.52 -10.26 -44.88
CA GLN A 132 6.79 -11.53 -45.56
C GLN A 132 5.65 -12.52 -45.38
N GLU A 133 5.08 -12.64 -44.18
CA GLU A 133 3.93 -13.50 -43.88
C GLU A 133 2.66 -13.00 -44.58
N LYS A 134 2.47 -11.69 -44.74
CA LYS A 134 1.39 -11.11 -45.57
C LYS A 134 1.60 -11.37 -47.06
N LYS A 135 2.83 -11.21 -47.59
CA LYS A 135 3.14 -11.56 -48.99
C LYS A 135 2.98 -13.07 -49.24
N GLN A 136 3.28 -13.90 -48.25
CA GLN A 136 3.08 -15.35 -48.31
C GLN A 136 1.60 -15.72 -48.19
N ALA A 137 0.84 -15.03 -47.33
CA ALA A 137 -0.61 -15.19 -47.18
C ALA A 137 -1.43 -14.60 -48.34
N GLU A 138 -0.91 -13.65 -49.11
CA GLU A 138 -1.51 -13.21 -50.38
C GLU A 138 -1.24 -14.20 -51.53
N SER A 139 -0.19 -15.01 -51.44
CA SER A 139 0.10 -16.08 -52.40
C SER A 139 -0.61 -17.40 -52.09
N ASP A 140 -0.98 -17.63 -50.83
CA ASP A 140 -1.81 -18.76 -50.41
C ASP A 140 -3.29 -18.33 -50.40
N ALA A 141 -4.05 -18.82 -51.38
CA ALA A 141 -5.49 -18.64 -51.42
C ALA A 141 -6.12 -18.94 -50.04
N PRO A 142 -7.05 -18.09 -49.55
CA PRO A 142 -7.59 -18.23 -48.21
C PRO A 142 -8.12 -19.65 -48.00
N PHE A 143 -7.56 -20.36 -47.02
CA PHE A 143 -7.98 -21.71 -46.68
C PHE A 143 -9.44 -21.67 -46.22
N VAL A 144 -10.35 -22.08 -47.11
CA VAL A 144 -11.78 -22.16 -46.83
C VAL A 144 -12.03 -23.41 -46.00
N ASP A 145 -12.43 -23.23 -44.73
CA ASP A 145 -12.75 -24.35 -43.83
C ASP A 145 -13.81 -25.25 -44.47
N PRO A 146 -13.49 -26.52 -44.78
CA PRO A 146 -14.42 -27.44 -45.42
C PRO A 146 -15.69 -27.62 -44.57
N ARG A 147 -15.64 -27.45 -43.24
CA ARG A 147 -16.82 -27.58 -42.37
C ARG A 147 -17.86 -26.46 -42.53
N THR A 148 -17.55 -25.40 -43.25
CA THR A 148 -18.51 -24.33 -43.59
C THR A 148 -19.13 -24.55 -44.97
N LEU A 149 -18.55 -25.43 -45.80
CA LEU A 149 -19.00 -25.73 -47.15
C LEU A 149 -20.13 -26.78 -47.18
N SER A 150 -20.88 -26.82 -48.29
CA SER A 150 -21.92 -27.84 -48.53
C SER A 150 -21.31 -29.24 -48.64
N LYS A 151 -22.06 -30.31 -48.34
CA LYS A 151 -21.57 -31.71 -48.37
C LYS A 151 -20.88 -32.10 -49.69
N LYS A 152 -21.33 -31.55 -50.83
CA LYS A 152 -20.71 -31.78 -52.15
C LYS A 152 -19.39 -31.02 -52.33
N ALA A 153 -19.29 -29.81 -51.79
CA ALA A 153 -18.08 -29.00 -51.83
C ALA A 153 -17.00 -29.52 -50.86
N ARG A 154 -17.39 -30.04 -49.68
CA ARG A 154 -16.48 -30.77 -48.76
C ARG A 154 -15.78 -31.92 -49.42
N LYS A 155 -16.54 -32.81 -50.06
CA LYS A 155 -16.00 -34.00 -50.72
C LYS A 155 -15.05 -33.65 -51.87
N LYS A 156 -15.26 -32.50 -52.54
CA LYS A 156 -14.39 -32.01 -53.61
C LYS A 156 -13.13 -31.33 -53.07
N ALA A 157 -13.22 -30.63 -51.94
CA ALA A 157 -12.08 -30.01 -51.27
C ALA A 157 -11.19 -31.07 -50.60
N GLU A 158 -11.77 -32.11 -49.98
CA GLU A 158 -11.03 -33.21 -49.35
C GLU A 158 -10.45 -34.21 -50.37
N ALA A 159 -10.98 -34.24 -51.60
CA ALA A 159 -10.48 -35.08 -52.68
C ALA A 159 -9.16 -34.54 -53.24
N GLY A 160 -8.06 -34.87 -52.57
CA GLY A 160 -6.70 -34.50 -52.98
C GLY A 160 -5.85 -33.88 -51.87
N ILE A 161 -6.42 -33.61 -50.70
CA ILE A 161 -5.68 -33.11 -49.54
C ILE A 161 -5.07 -34.28 -48.78
N ASP A 162 -3.74 -34.31 -48.70
CA ASP A 162 -3.01 -35.26 -47.86
C ASP A 162 -3.36 -35.00 -46.38
N ILE A 163 -3.96 -36.01 -45.74
CA ILE A 163 -4.43 -35.97 -44.34
C ILE A 163 -3.27 -35.66 -43.40
N TYR A 164 -2.04 -36.05 -43.74
CA TYR A 164 -0.85 -35.82 -42.93
C TYR A 164 -0.27 -34.40 -43.05
N MET A 165 -0.67 -33.63 -44.06
CA MET A 165 -0.28 -32.21 -44.20
C MET A 165 -1.29 -31.23 -43.60
N GLN A 166 -2.36 -31.71 -42.97
CA GLN A 166 -3.33 -30.82 -42.33
C GLN A 166 -2.75 -30.18 -41.05
N PRO A 167 -2.83 -28.84 -40.89
CA PRO A 167 -2.44 -28.18 -39.66
C PRO A 167 -3.19 -28.72 -38.44
N ASN A 168 -2.48 -28.95 -37.34
CA ASN A 168 -3.10 -29.43 -36.11
C ASN A 168 -3.97 -28.35 -35.46
N MET A 169 -5.27 -28.41 -35.72
CA MET A 169 -6.27 -27.49 -35.20
C MET A 169 -6.50 -27.60 -33.67
N ASN A 170 -5.99 -28.65 -33.01
CA ASN A 170 -6.10 -28.75 -31.55
C ASN A 170 -5.24 -27.70 -30.87
N ALA A 171 -4.05 -27.38 -31.42
CA ALA A 171 -3.17 -26.38 -30.85
C ALA A 171 -3.78 -24.96 -30.91
N SER A 172 -4.43 -24.61 -32.02
CA SER A 172 -5.12 -23.32 -32.16
C SER A 172 -6.36 -23.25 -31.27
N ASN A 173 -7.14 -24.33 -31.16
CA ASN A 173 -8.30 -24.40 -30.27
C ASN A 173 -7.91 -24.25 -28.79
N VAL A 174 -6.82 -24.89 -28.35
CA VAL A 174 -6.31 -24.76 -26.98
C VAL A 174 -5.83 -23.33 -26.70
N LYS A 175 -5.07 -22.73 -27.62
CA LYS A 175 -4.62 -21.34 -27.50
C LYS A 175 -5.78 -20.34 -27.44
N ASN A 176 -6.81 -20.54 -28.27
CA ASN A 176 -8.00 -19.69 -28.28
C ASN A 176 -8.83 -19.85 -27.00
N ALA A 177 -8.98 -21.08 -26.48
CA ALA A 177 -9.66 -21.33 -25.22
C ALA A 177 -8.92 -20.71 -24.03
N GLU A 178 -7.58 -20.78 -24.01
CA GLU A 178 -6.77 -20.14 -22.98
C GLU A 178 -6.82 -18.62 -23.05
N ALA A 179 -6.75 -18.05 -24.26
CA ALA A 179 -6.90 -16.61 -24.47
C ALA A 179 -8.28 -16.11 -24.01
N GLN A 180 -9.34 -16.88 -24.24
CA GLN A 180 -10.68 -16.55 -23.76
C GLN A 180 -10.76 -16.57 -22.23
N LYS A 181 -10.18 -17.58 -21.57
CA LYS A 181 -10.11 -17.64 -20.10
C LYS A 181 -9.39 -16.43 -19.51
N ARG A 182 -8.24 -16.04 -20.08
CA ARG A 182 -7.49 -14.85 -19.62
C ARG A 182 -8.31 -13.56 -19.78
N LYS A 183 -9.07 -13.42 -20.87
CA LYS A 183 -9.98 -12.27 -21.07
C LYS A 183 -11.09 -12.26 -20.02
N ASP A 184 -11.70 -13.41 -19.75
CA ASP A 184 -12.78 -13.52 -18.77
C ASP A 184 -12.29 -13.21 -17.35
N ASP A 185 -11.10 -13.69 -16.98
CA ASP A 185 -10.49 -13.41 -15.68
C ASP A 185 -10.09 -11.92 -15.54
N SER A 186 -9.56 -11.32 -16.61
CA SER A 186 -9.29 -9.88 -16.66
C SER A 186 -10.57 -9.05 -16.50
N MET A 187 -11.66 -9.44 -17.17
CA MET A 187 -12.95 -8.76 -17.04
C MET A 187 -13.54 -8.89 -15.63
N LYS A 188 -13.44 -10.07 -15.00
CA LYS A 188 -13.87 -10.26 -13.60
C LYS A 188 -13.04 -9.42 -12.62
N ALA A 189 -11.72 -9.35 -12.82
CA ALA A 189 -10.84 -8.50 -12.01
C ALA A 189 -11.18 -7.01 -12.19
N ALA A 190 -11.44 -6.56 -13.41
CA ALA A 190 -11.87 -5.18 -13.69
C ALA A 190 -13.21 -4.87 -13.01
N ALA A 191 -14.20 -5.75 -13.14
CA ALA A 191 -15.51 -5.59 -12.51
C ALA A 191 -15.42 -5.56 -10.96
N LYS A 192 -14.54 -6.36 -10.35
CA LYS A 192 -14.29 -6.30 -8.91
C LYS A 192 -13.69 -4.95 -8.50
N ARG A 193 -12.64 -4.50 -9.21
CA ARG A 193 -12.02 -3.19 -8.96
C ARG A 193 -13.01 -2.03 -9.10
N GLU A 194 -13.94 -2.11 -10.05
CA GLU A 194 -14.97 -1.09 -10.23
C GLU A 194 -16.00 -1.08 -9.09
N LYS A 195 -16.43 -2.26 -8.61
CA LYS A 195 -17.29 -2.38 -7.42
C LYS A 195 -16.61 -1.80 -6.19
N ASP A 196 -15.36 -2.18 -5.91
CA ASP A 196 -14.61 -1.70 -4.75
C ASP A 196 -14.45 -0.16 -4.79
N LYS A 197 -14.17 0.42 -5.96
CA LYS A 197 -14.12 1.87 -6.15
C LYS A 197 -15.47 2.55 -5.89
N ASN A 198 -16.57 1.95 -6.35
CA ASN A 198 -17.90 2.50 -6.14
C ASN A 198 -18.33 2.43 -4.68
N ASP A 199 -17.97 1.37 -3.97
CA ASP A 199 -18.28 1.23 -2.54
C ASP A 199 -17.45 2.20 -1.69
N LEU A 200 -16.18 2.41 -2.02
CA LEU A 200 -15.35 3.45 -1.37
C LEU A 200 -15.94 4.86 -1.61
N LYS A 201 -16.41 5.15 -2.83
CA LYS A 201 -17.09 6.43 -3.12
C LYS A 201 -18.35 6.61 -2.28
N LYS A 202 -19.17 5.58 -2.11
CA LYS A 202 -20.37 5.63 -1.25
C LYS A 202 -19.99 5.89 0.21
N GLN A 203 -18.97 5.20 0.72
CA GLN A 203 -18.50 5.40 2.09
C GLN A 203 -18.02 6.85 2.32
N ASN A 204 -17.25 7.38 1.38
CA ASN A 204 -16.78 8.77 1.43
C ASN A 204 -17.94 9.77 1.36
N PHE A 205 -18.96 9.49 0.54
CA PHE A 205 -20.15 10.32 0.45
C PHE A 205 -20.94 10.32 1.77
N LEU A 206 -21.18 9.14 2.35
CA LEU A 206 -21.86 9.01 3.65
C LEU A 206 -21.11 9.75 4.77
N CYS A 207 -19.79 9.60 4.83
CA CYS A 207 -18.95 10.30 5.81
C CYS A 207 -19.05 11.82 5.66
N ARG A 208 -19.08 12.33 4.42
CA ARG A 208 -19.27 13.76 4.14
C ARG A 208 -20.65 14.26 4.54
N ASP A 209 -21.70 13.50 4.26
CA ASP A 209 -23.08 13.85 4.65
C ASP A 209 -23.24 13.90 6.18
N ASP A 210 -22.65 12.94 6.89
CA ASP A 210 -22.67 12.92 8.36
C ASP A 210 -21.86 14.08 8.96
N ALA A 211 -20.72 14.42 8.35
CA ALA A 211 -19.95 15.61 8.73
C ALA A 211 -20.75 16.92 8.49
N ALA A 212 -21.44 17.02 7.35
CA ALA A 212 -22.29 18.16 7.03
C ALA A 212 -23.47 18.31 8.01
N LYS A 213 -24.12 17.20 8.39
CA LYS A 213 -25.18 17.21 9.42
C LYS A 213 -24.65 17.66 10.77
N LYS A 214 -23.49 17.15 11.21
CA LYS A 214 -22.84 17.58 12.46
C LYS A 214 -22.51 19.07 12.46
N LEU A 215 -22.02 19.61 11.33
CA LEU A 215 -21.77 21.05 11.19
C LEU A 215 -23.07 21.86 11.25
N ALA A 216 -24.12 21.43 10.55
CA ALA A 216 -25.42 22.10 10.59
C ALA A 216 -26.04 22.10 12.00
N ASP A 217 -25.90 21.01 12.75
CA ASP A 217 -26.40 20.94 14.13
C ASP A 217 -25.58 21.82 15.09
N LYS A 218 -24.26 21.91 14.92
CA LYS A 218 -23.42 22.87 15.64
C LYS A 218 -23.83 24.32 15.34
N GLN A 219 -24.07 24.65 14.07
CA GLN A 219 -24.54 25.99 13.66
C GLN A 219 -25.91 26.32 14.24
N LYS A 220 -26.86 25.37 14.22
CA LYS A 220 -28.19 25.57 14.84
C LYS A 220 -28.11 25.74 16.36
N LYS A 221 -27.19 25.03 17.04
CA LYS A 221 -26.94 25.21 18.47
C LYS A 221 -26.35 26.59 18.75
N ALA A 222 -25.35 27.03 17.99
CA ALA A 222 -24.75 28.35 18.11
C ALA A 222 -25.78 29.48 17.92
N GLN A 223 -26.60 29.42 16.86
CA GLN A 223 -27.68 30.41 16.64
C GLN A 223 -28.73 30.44 17.76
N LYS A 224 -29.01 29.30 18.42
CA LYS A 224 -29.93 29.27 19.56
C LYS A 224 -29.35 29.91 20.82
N VAL A 225 -28.03 29.86 20.99
CA VAL A 225 -27.33 30.50 22.11
C VAL A 225 -27.29 32.02 21.90
N GLU A 226 -26.98 32.49 20.68
CA GLU A 226 -26.99 33.93 20.36
C GLU A 226 -28.36 34.60 20.44
N ARG A 227 -29.46 33.83 20.29
CA ARG A 227 -30.83 34.36 20.47
C ARG A 227 -31.30 34.40 21.92
N LYS A 228 -30.55 33.79 22.85
CA LYS A 228 -30.88 33.73 24.28
C LYS A 228 -30.00 34.60 25.17
N GLY A 229 -28.85 35.05 24.65
CA GLY A 229 -28.06 36.15 25.24
C GLY A 229 -28.60 37.50 24.79
#